data_AF-A0A2V4WWM2-F1
#
_entry.id   AF-A0A2V4WWM2-F1
#
_cell.length_a   1.000
_cell.length_b   1.000
_cell.length_c   1.000
_cell.angle_alpha   90.00
_cell.angle_beta   90.00
_cell.angle_gamma   90.00
#
_symmetry.space_group_name_H-M   'P 1'
#
loop_
_entity.id
_entity.type
_entity.pdbx_description
1 polymer ?
#
loop_
_entity_poly.entity_id
_entity_poly.type
_entity_poly.pdbx_seq_one_letter_code
_entity_poly.pdbx_strand_id
1 'polypeptide(L)' 'MLLHTLYLLSLQSPTGTPNPGSNAPLDFTSPFDIIVFIILPILLIFFYFMWRKQRRNDD' A
#
# COMPACT_ATOMS: atom_id res chain seq x y z
N MET A 1 36.26 12.80 -4.78
CA MET A 1 35.50 12.09 -5.82
C MET A 1 34.62 11.00 -5.22
N LEU A 2 35.18 9.99 -4.53
CA LEU A 2 34.42 8.90 -3.88
C LEU A 2 33.28 9.38 -2.96
N LEU A 3 33.55 10.36 -2.09
CA LEU A 3 32.56 10.92 -1.17
C LEU A 3 31.35 11.54 -1.90
N HIS A 4 31.61 12.17 -3.05
CA HIS A 4 30.57 12.79 -3.87
C HIS A 4 29.71 11.73 -4.55
N THR A 5 30.32 10.64 -5.02
CA THR A 5 29.62 9.49 -5.61
C THR A 5 28.71 8.80 -4.59
N LEU A 6 29.16 8.63 -3.34
CA LEU A 6 28.36 8.04 -2.25
C LEU A 6 27.16 8.93 -1.86
N TYR A 7 27.36 10.24 -1.85
CA TYR A 7 26.31 11.21 -1.59
C TYR A 7 25.21 11.17 -2.67
N LEU A 8 25.61 11.12 -3.95
CA LEU A 8 24.67 10.99 -5.07
C LEU A 8 23.90 9.66 -5.09
N LEU A 9 24.48 8.58 -4.56
CA LEU A 9 23.79 7.29 -4.40
C LEU A 9 22.72 7.36 -3.30
N SER A 10 22.97 8.07 -2.21
CA SER A 10 22.02 8.20 -1.10
C SER A 10 20.78 9.02 -1.49
N LEU A 11 20.94 10.01 -2.38
CA LEU A 11 19.85 10.85 -2.88
C LEU A 11 18.87 10.13 -3.82
N GLN A 12 19.22 8.94 -4.32
CA GLN A 12 18.34 8.15 -5.19
C GLN A 12 17.30 7.33 -4.40
N SER A 13 17.44 7.25 -3.08
CA SER A 13 16.48 6.53 -2.24
C SER A 13 15.22 7.38 -2.06
N PRO A 14 14.03 6.89 -2.47
CA PRO A 14 12.79 7.63 -2.25
C PRO A 14 12.57 7.85 -0.76
N THR A 15 12.34 9.12 -0.37
CA THR A 15 12.05 9.50 1.01
C THR A 15 10.57 9.33 1.29
N GLY A 16 10.21 8.72 2.43
CA GLY A 16 8.82 8.54 2.84
C GLY A 16 8.17 7.25 2.37
N THR A 17 8.91 6.36 1.72
CA THR A 17 8.47 4.97 1.49
C THR A 17 9.28 4.00 2.34
N PRO A 18 8.72 2.84 2.72
CA PRO A 18 9.47 1.79 3.38
C PRO A 18 10.71 1.42 2.56
N ASN A 19 11.86 1.37 3.22
CA ASN A 19 13.08 0.83 2.62
C ASN A 19 12.86 -0.67 2.36
N PRO A 20 13.31 -1.29 1.26
CA PRO A 20 13.22 -2.74 1.06
C PRO A 20 13.77 -3.60 2.21
N GLY A 21 14.62 -3.06 3.08
CA GLY A 21 15.07 -3.73 4.31
C GLY A 21 14.21 -3.48 5.56
N SER A 22 13.19 -2.63 5.50
CA SER A 22 12.31 -2.33 6.63
C SER A 22 11.15 -3.32 6.69
N ASN A 23 11.24 -4.26 7.62
CA ASN A 23 10.19 -5.25 7.91
C ASN A 23 9.41 -4.87 9.18
N ALA A 24 9.20 -3.57 9.40
CA ALA A 24 8.41 -3.12 10.54
C ALA A 24 6.99 -3.71 10.43
N PRO A 25 6.41 -4.19 11.54
CA PRO A 25 5.04 -4.66 11.52
C PRO A 25 4.08 -3.52 11.17
N LEU A 26 2.93 -3.86 10.61
CA LEU A 26 1.85 -2.89 10.39
C LEU A 26 1.40 -2.30 11.73
N ASP A 27 1.17 -0.98 11.75
CA ASP A 27 0.71 -0.29 12.94
C ASP A 27 -0.83 -0.26 12.97
N PHE A 28 -1.44 -1.19 13.69
CA PHE A 28 -2.90 -1.23 13.85
C PHE A 28 -3.45 -0.13 14.77
N THR A 29 -2.62 0.79 15.26
CA THR A 29 -3.10 2.03 15.91
C THR A 29 -3.21 3.19 14.94
N SER A 30 -2.53 3.12 13.79
CA SER A 30 -2.64 4.07 12.68
C SER A 30 -3.99 3.91 11.96
N PRO A 31 -4.84 4.95 11.92
CA PRO A 31 -6.08 4.89 11.16
C PRO A 31 -5.83 4.65 9.67
N PHE A 32 -4.71 5.16 9.13
CA PHE A 32 -4.34 4.97 7.74
C PHE A 32 -4.06 3.49 7.42
N ASP A 33 -3.26 2.83 8.27
CA ASP A 33 -2.88 1.43 8.07
C ASP A 33 -4.11 0.52 8.12
N ILE A 34 -5.02 0.77 9.08
CA ILE A 34 -6.29 0.04 9.18
C ILE A 34 -7.13 0.23 7.91
N ILE A 35 -7.27 1.47 7.43
CA ILE A 35 -8.11 1.77 6.27
C ILE A 35 -7.55 1.08 5.01
N VAL A 36 -6.27 1.25 4.73
CA VAL A 36 -5.64 0.78 3.49
C VAL A 36 -5.46 -0.73 3.49
N PHE A 37 -4.97 -1.31 4.59
CA PHE A 37 -4.59 -2.72 4.60
C PHE A 37 -5.72 -3.66 5.06
N ILE A 38 -6.78 -3.15 5.71
CA ILE A 38 -7.90 -3.98 6.17
C ILE A 38 -9.20 -3.59 5.47
N ILE A 39 -9.63 -2.33 5.59
CA ILE A 39 -10.96 -1.91 5.14
C ILE A 39 -11.07 -1.94 3.61
N LEU A 40 -10.08 -1.40 2.89
CA LEU A 40 -10.09 -1.34 1.43
C LEU A 40 -10.21 -2.74 0.77
N PRO A 41 -9.42 -3.77 1.16
CA PRO A 41 -9.60 -5.14 0.65
C PRO A 41 -11.01 -5.70 0.89
N ILE A 42 -11.58 -5.47 2.08
CA ILE A 42 -12.94 -5.93 2.42
C ILE A 42 -13.97 -5.25 1.52
N LEU A 43 -13.85 -3.93 1.31
CA LEU A 43 -14.72 -3.17 0.42
C LEU A 43 -14.62 -3.66 -1.03
N LEU A 44 -13.42 -3.95 -1.54
CA LEU A 44 -13.23 -4.49 -2.88
C LEU A 44 -13.98 -5.82 -3.06
N ILE A 45 -13.88 -6.72 -2.09
CA ILE A 45 -14.59 -8.01 -2.10
C ILE A 45 -16.10 -7.78 -2.04
N PHE A 46 -16.56 -6.93 -1.13
CA PHE A 46 -17.99 -6.59 -0.99
C PHE A 46 -18.57 -6.02 -2.28
N PHE A 47 -17.90 -5.01 -2.86
CA PHE A 47 -18.34 -4.39 -4.11
C PHE A 47 -18.27 -5.34 -5.30
N TYR A 48 -17.29 -6.24 -5.34
CA TYR A 48 -17.23 -7.29 -6.37
C TYR A 48 -18.48 -8.17 -6.32
N PHE A 49 -18.90 -8.65 -5.15
CA PHE A 49 -20.09 -9.47 -5.02
C PHE A 49 -21.37 -8.71 -5.34
N MET A 50 -21.46 -7.44 -4.93
CA MET A 50 -22.60 -6.57 -5.26
C MET A 50 -22.72 -6.36 -6.77
N TRP A 51 -21.61 -6.02 -7.44
CA TRP A 51 -21.56 -5.87 -8.89
C TRP A 51 -21.91 -7.18 -9.62
N ARG A 52 -21.37 -8.31 -9.15
CA ARG A 52 -21.66 -9.63 -9.71
C ARG A 52 -23.13 -10.00 -9.59
N LYS A 53 -23.79 -9.63 -8.49
CA LYS A 53 -25.22 -9.89 -8.29
C LYS A 53 -26.07 -9.07 -9.27
N GLN A 54 -25.72 -7.81 -9.49
CA GLN A 54 -26.46 -6.93 -10.40
C GLN A 54 -26.44 -7.46 -11.84
N ARG A 55 -25.28 -7.91 -12.33
CA ARG A 55 -25.13 -8.50 -13.67
C ARG A 55 -26.01 -9.72 -13.94
N ARG A 56 -26.43 -10.47 -12.90
CA ARG A 56 -27.29 -11.67 -13.05
C ARG A 56 -28.77 -11.33 -13.19
N ASN A 57 -29.17 -10.09 -12.90
CA ASN A 57 -30.55 -9.62 -13.06
C ASN A 57 -30.75 -8.87 -14.39
N ASP A 58 -29.66 -8.61 -15.12
CA ASP A 58 -29.66 -7.93 -16.43
C ASP A 58 -29.59 -8.95 -17.61
N ASP A 59 -29.45 -10.25 -17.31
CA ASP A 59 -29.55 -11.40 -18.24
C ASP A 59 -30.90 -12.13 -18.02
#